data_AF-A0A1M5FMX3-F1
#
_entry.id   AF-A0A1M5FMX3-F1
#
_cell.length_a   1.000
_cell.length_b   1.000
_cell.length_c   1.000
_cell.angle_alpha   90.00
_cell.angle_beta   90.00
_cell.angle_gamma   90.00
#
_symmetry.space_group_name_H-M   'P 1'
#
loop_
_entity.id
_entity.type
_entity.pdbx_description
1 polymer ?
#
loop_
_entity_poly.entity_id
_entity_poly.type
_entity_poly.pdbx_seq_one_letter_code
_entity_poly.pdbx_strand_id
1 'polypeptide(L)'
;MSPSRLVIIVVGVVTAVSAVLADLVIPELAAQHALNPNWPPHAKFHDAQYMVMTALLGLVGVVLALRPGRDPRGRLLCAAAVLATPWLGMLGALPFPGTATYDPEFADRTLFVLGLHGQVLMALVLLMALLVAAAATPRAPADSTARPGTSLAPNSGETSTVEQTGSRR
;
A
#
# COMPACT_ATOMS: atom_id res chain seq x y z
N MET A 1 -0.35 17.44 -3.02
CA MET A 1 -0.33 16.00 -2.67
C MET A 1 -1.35 15.78 -1.54
N SER A 2 -2.21 14.75 -1.60
CA SER A 2 -3.19 14.50 -0.54
C SER A 2 -2.53 13.97 0.75
N PRO A 3 -3.10 14.23 1.94
CA PRO A 3 -2.56 13.70 3.20
C PRO A 3 -2.37 12.18 3.20
N SER A 4 -3.34 11.41 2.71
CA SER A 4 -3.21 9.95 2.59
C SER A 4 -2.03 9.53 1.72
N ARG A 5 -1.78 10.24 0.62
CA ARG A 5 -0.65 9.95 -0.27
C ARG A 5 0.68 10.24 0.42
N LEU A 6 0.77 11.34 1.15
CA LEU A 6 1.97 11.66 1.92
C LEU A 6 2.27 10.57 2.96
N VAL A 7 1.26 10.16 3.73
CA VAL A 7 1.42 9.09 4.73
C VAL A 7 1.88 7.79 4.08
N ILE A 8 1.25 7.36 2.98
CA ILE A 8 1.65 6.13 2.26
C ILE A 8 3.10 6.22 1.75
N ILE A 9 3.52 7.38 1.23
CA ILE A 9 4.91 7.59 0.79
C ILE A 9 5.88 7.52 1.97
N VAL A 10 5.56 8.19 3.08
CA VAL A 10 6.39 8.17 4.30
C VAL A 10 6.55 6.75 4.81
N VAL A 11 5.44 6.00 4.93
CA VAL A 11 5.50 4.58 5.32
C VAL A 11 6.33 3.79 4.31
N GLY A 12 6.17 4.04 3.00
CA GLY A 12 6.96 3.35 1.97
C GLY A 12 8.46 3.60 2.09
N VAL A 13 8.86 4.83 2.40
CA VAL A 13 10.27 5.17 2.67
C VAL A 13 10.75 4.47 3.94
N VAL A 14 9.98 4.51 5.04
CA VAL A 14 10.34 3.82 6.29
C VAL A 14 10.50 2.31 6.07
N THR A 15 9.54 1.68 5.39
CA THR A 15 9.63 0.25 5.01
C THR A 15 10.86 -0.04 4.17
N ALA A 16 11.24 0.87 3.26
CA ALA A 16 12.39 0.65 2.38
C ALA A 16 13.75 0.69 3.11
N VAL A 17 13.87 1.51 4.16
CA VAL A 17 15.17 1.81 4.79
C VAL A 17 15.35 1.22 6.18
N SER A 18 14.26 0.98 6.92
CA SER A 18 14.34 0.64 8.36
C SER A 18 15.12 -0.65 8.64
N ALA A 19 14.86 -1.73 7.90
CA ALA A 19 15.59 -2.99 8.05
C ALA A 19 17.08 -2.80 7.74
N VAL A 20 17.42 -2.22 6.58
CA VAL A 20 18.82 -1.93 6.22
C VAL A 20 19.55 -1.11 7.29
N LEU A 21 18.88 -0.11 7.86
CA LEU A 21 19.46 0.70 8.93
C LEU A 21 19.67 -0.11 10.22
N ALA A 22 18.68 -0.89 10.64
CA ALA A 22 18.75 -1.70 11.85
C ALA A 22 19.78 -2.84 11.72
N ASP A 23 19.83 -3.50 10.57
CA ASP A 23 20.53 -4.77 10.41
C ASP A 23 21.99 -4.58 9.94
N LEU A 24 22.33 -3.43 9.32
CA LEU A 24 23.67 -3.19 8.76
C LEU A 24 24.34 -1.87 9.19
N VAL A 25 23.57 -0.83 9.53
CA VAL A 25 24.13 0.53 9.70
C VAL A 25 24.26 0.92 11.17
N ILE A 26 23.26 0.63 12.00
CA ILE A 26 23.23 1.00 13.40
C ILE A 26 23.91 -0.12 14.21
N PRO A 27 25.13 0.05 14.75
CA PRO A 27 25.93 -1.06 15.26
C PRO A 27 25.25 -1.87 16.36
N GLU A 28 24.58 -1.20 17.30
CA GLU A 28 23.88 -1.84 18.42
C GLU A 28 22.65 -2.65 17.99
N LEU A 29 22.01 -2.26 16.88
CA LEU A 29 20.90 -3.02 16.30
C LEU A 29 21.43 -4.15 15.41
N ALA A 30 22.46 -3.88 14.63
CA ALA A 30 23.04 -4.83 13.70
C ALA A 30 23.66 -6.04 14.43
N ALA A 31 24.24 -5.80 15.62
CA ALA A 31 24.72 -6.85 16.51
C ALA A 31 23.62 -7.79 17.01
N GLN A 32 22.35 -7.37 17.00
CA GLN A 32 21.18 -8.18 17.33
C GLN A 32 20.59 -8.90 16.10
N HIS A 33 21.10 -8.62 14.90
CA HIS A 33 20.57 -9.10 13.62
C HIS A 33 21.69 -9.66 12.72
N ALA A 34 21.82 -9.17 11.48
CA ALA A 34 22.75 -9.69 10.47
C ALA A 34 24.21 -9.84 10.94
N LEU A 35 24.66 -8.96 11.85
CA LEU A 35 26.03 -8.95 12.37
C LEU A 35 26.19 -9.74 13.68
N ASN A 36 25.13 -10.39 14.19
CA ASN A 36 25.24 -11.28 15.34
C ASN A 36 26.15 -12.48 15.02
N PRO A 37 27.29 -12.68 15.72
CA PRO A 37 28.15 -13.84 15.48
C PRO A 37 27.51 -15.18 15.87
N ASN A 38 26.50 -15.18 16.75
CA ASN A 38 25.82 -16.37 17.25
C ASN A 38 24.72 -16.88 16.32
N TRP A 39 24.28 -16.07 15.35
CA TRP A 39 23.31 -16.49 14.35
C TRP A 39 23.91 -17.50 13.35
N PRO A 40 23.22 -18.63 13.09
CA PRO A 40 23.65 -19.55 12.05
C PRO A 40 23.58 -18.88 10.67
N PRO A 41 24.39 -19.31 9.68
CA PRO A 41 24.39 -18.73 8.35
C PRO A 41 23.00 -18.65 7.69
N HIS A 42 22.12 -19.62 7.97
CA HIS A 42 20.77 -19.64 7.42
C HIS A 42 19.84 -18.57 8.01
N ALA A 43 19.98 -18.23 9.29
CA ALA A 43 19.24 -17.12 9.90
C ALA A 43 19.64 -15.79 9.26
N LYS A 44 20.95 -15.59 9.06
CA LYS A 44 21.49 -14.41 8.36
C LYS A 44 21.00 -14.30 6.92
N PHE A 45 20.84 -15.43 6.23
CA PHE A 45 20.25 -15.46 4.90
C PHE A 45 18.79 -14.97 4.90
N HIS A 46 17.97 -15.48 5.83
CA HIS A 46 16.57 -15.05 5.95
C HIS A 46 16.43 -13.58 6.36
N ASP A 47 17.32 -13.10 7.21
CA ASP A 47 17.40 -11.68 7.58
C ASP A 47 17.77 -10.79 6.39
N ALA A 48 18.83 -11.14 5.64
CA ALA A 48 19.19 -10.44 4.42
C ALA A 48 18.10 -10.52 3.34
N GLN A 49 17.42 -11.66 3.22
CA GLN A 49 16.25 -11.80 2.37
C GLN A 49 15.14 -10.83 2.79
N TYR A 50 14.88 -10.68 4.10
CA TYR A 50 13.88 -9.77 4.63
C TYR A 50 14.25 -8.29 4.40
N MET A 51 15.51 -7.91 4.63
CA MET A 51 16.04 -6.58 4.30
C MET A 51 15.82 -6.21 2.83
N VAL A 52 16.22 -7.09 1.91
CA VAL A 52 16.08 -6.82 0.46
C VAL A 52 14.61 -6.80 0.06
N MET A 53 13.79 -7.72 0.58
CA MET A 53 12.36 -7.76 0.29
C MET A 53 11.65 -6.49 0.76
N THR A 54 11.93 -6.01 1.97
CA THR A 54 11.33 -4.78 2.51
C THR A 54 11.79 -3.53 1.74
N ALA A 55 13.07 -3.46 1.34
CA ALA A 55 13.57 -2.42 0.44
C ALA A 55 12.79 -2.37 -0.88
N LEU A 56 12.60 -3.53 -1.53
CA LEU A 56 11.88 -3.64 -2.79
C LEU A 56 10.38 -3.32 -2.63
N LEU A 57 9.71 -3.85 -1.62
CA LEU A 57 8.30 -3.58 -1.35
C LEU A 57 8.06 -2.09 -1.01
N GLY A 58 8.97 -1.48 -0.23
CA GLY A 58 8.97 -0.05 0.06
C GLY A 58 9.06 0.79 -1.21
N LEU A 59 10.02 0.48 -2.09
CA LEU A 59 10.18 1.16 -3.38
C LEU A 59 8.94 0.99 -4.27
N VAL A 60 8.41 -0.24 -4.39
CA VAL A 60 7.19 -0.51 -5.16
C VAL A 60 6.01 0.30 -4.62
N GLY A 61 5.83 0.35 -3.30
CA GLY A 61 4.79 1.15 -2.65
C GLY A 61 4.91 2.64 -2.97
N VAL A 62 6.13 3.20 -2.90
CA VAL A 62 6.40 4.61 -3.24
C VAL A 62 6.12 4.87 -4.72
N VAL A 63 6.57 3.99 -5.63
CA VAL A 63 6.32 4.13 -7.07
C VAL A 63 4.82 4.11 -7.38
N LEU A 64 4.07 3.18 -6.78
CA LEU A 64 2.62 3.11 -6.91
C LEU A 64 1.94 4.39 -6.38
N ALA A 65 2.45 4.93 -5.26
CA ALA A 65 1.93 6.14 -4.64
C ALA A 65 2.32 7.43 -5.36
N LEU A 66 3.34 7.45 -6.21
CA LEU A 66 3.75 8.63 -7.00
C LEU A 66 3.18 8.64 -8.42
N ARG A 67 2.88 7.46 -9.00
CA ARG A 67 2.50 7.35 -10.41
C ARG A 67 1.16 8.05 -10.72
N PRO A 68 1.09 8.96 -11.72
CA PRO A 68 -0.15 9.57 -12.19
C PRO A 68 -0.96 8.61 -13.07
N GLY A 69 -2.28 8.79 -13.19
CA GLY A 69 -3.14 7.90 -14.02
C GLY A 69 -4.62 7.89 -13.64
N ARG A 70 -5.41 7.07 -14.35
CA ARG A 70 -6.90 7.11 -14.36
C ARG A 70 -7.55 6.63 -13.06
N ASP A 71 -6.91 5.72 -12.31
CA ASP A 71 -7.40 5.26 -11.00
C ASP A 71 -6.38 5.60 -9.88
N PRO A 72 -6.40 6.85 -9.36
CA PRO A 72 -5.54 7.23 -8.26
C PRO A 72 -5.89 6.53 -6.94
N ARG A 73 -7.16 6.13 -6.75
CA ARG A 73 -7.60 5.50 -5.50
C ARG A 73 -7.13 4.06 -5.40
N GLY A 74 -7.44 3.22 -6.39
CA GLY A 74 -7.06 1.81 -6.37
C GLY A 74 -5.55 1.61 -6.27
N ARG A 75 -4.75 2.51 -6.88
CA ARG A 75 -3.30 2.49 -6.70
C ARG A 75 -2.82 2.86 -5.31
N LEU A 76 -3.43 3.84 -4.65
CA LEU A 76 -3.08 4.15 -3.25
C LEU A 76 -3.46 3.01 -2.31
N LEU A 77 -4.60 2.36 -2.55
CA LEU A 77 -4.98 1.16 -1.79
C LEU A 77 -4.03 -0.02 -2.06
N CYS A 78 -3.63 -0.23 -3.31
CA CYS A 78 -2.64 -1.24 -3.68
C CYS A 78 -1.29 -0.94 -3.04
N ALA A 79 -0.82 0.32 -3.08
CA ALA A 79 0.40 0.75 -2.40
C ALA A 79 0.32 0.46 -0.89
N ALA A 80 -0.80 0.83 -0.24
CA ALA A 80 -0.99 0.56 1.18
C ALA A 80 -0.98 -0.95 1.50
N ALA A 81 -1.61 -1.79 0.66
CA ALA A 81 -1.60 -3.24 0.83
C ALA A 81 -0.18 -3.83 0.67
N VAL A 82 0.56 -3.42 -0.36
CA VAL A 82 1.96 -3.84 -0.57
C VAL A 82 2.83 -3.47 0.63
N LEU A 83 2.68 -2.25 1.14
CA LEU A 83 3.46 -1.74 2.27
C LEU A 83 3.05 -2.37 3.61
N ALA A 84 1.82 -2.85 3.75
CA ALA A 84 1.36 -3.55 4.95
C ALA A 84 1.95 -4.97 5.07
N THR A 85 2.24 -5.64 3.94
CA THR A 85 2.71 -7.03 3.88
C THR A 85 3.85 -7.36 4.84
N PRO A 86 4.99 -6.64 4.88
CA PRO A 86 6.09 -7.01 5.77
C PRO A 86 5.72 -6.89 7.25
N TRP A 87 4.96 -5.85 7.62
CA TRP A 87 4.52 -5.63 9.00
C TRP A 87 3.49 -6.69 9.45
N LEU A 88 2.55 -7.06 8.58
CA LEU A 88 1.62 -8.16 8.84
C LEU A 88 2.34 -9.50 8.93
N GLY A 89 3.33 -9.75 8.06
CA GLY A 89 4.16 -10.96 8.10
C GLY A 89 4.94 -11.07 9.41
N MET A 90 5.52 -9.97 9.89
CA MET A 90 6.21 -9.91 11.17
C MET A 90 5.29 -10.21 12.36
N LEU A 91 4.12 -9.56 12.43
CA LEU A 91 3.14 -9.86 13.49
C LEU A 91 2.62 -11.30 13.39
N GLY A 92 2.43 -11.79 12.17
CA GLY A 92 2.03 -13.16 11.88
C GLY A 92 3.08 -14.21 12.24
N ALA A 93 4.35 -13.85 12.37
CA ALA A 93 5.42 -14.75 12.79
C ALA A 93 5.46 -14.99 14.32
N LEU A 94 4.97 -14.05 15.13
CA LEU A 94 4.95 -14.16 16.59
C LEU A 94 4.27 -15.43 17.15
N PRO A 95 3.14 -15.92 16.60
CA PRO A 95 2.53 -17.16 17.10
C PRO A 95 3.24 -18.44 16.66
N PHE A 96 4.25 -18.38 15.79
CA PHE A 96 4.95 -19.59 15.33
C PHE A 96 5.90 -20.10 16.42
N PRO A 97 5.99 -21.42 16.64
CA PRO A 97 6.83 -21.98 17.69
C PRO A 97 8.31 -21.66 17.43
N GLY A 98 9.01 -21.22 18.47
CA GLY A 98 10.45 -20.92 18.40
C GLY A 98 10.80 -19.58 17.76
N THR A 99 9.82 -18.70 17.50
CA THR A 99 10.10 -17.31 17.09
C THR A 99 10.14 -16.38 18.30
N ALA A 100 10.98 -15.36 18.22
CA ALA A 100 11.09 -14.29 19.21
C ALA A 100 11.40 -12.97 18.51
N THR A 101 11.15 -11.85 19.18
CA THR A 101 11.47 -10.52 18.65
C THR A 101 12.91 -10.10 18.89
N TYR A 102 13.61 -10.82 19.77
CA TYR A 102 15.01 -10.65 20.12
C TYR A 102 15.54 -11.96 20.73
N ASP A 103 16.84 -12.19 20.66
CA ASP A 103 17.49 -13.32 21.33
C ASP A 103 17.66 -13.05 22.84
N PRO A 104 17.58 -14.08 23.70
CA PRO A 104 17.74 -13.92 25.16
C PRO A 104 19.02 -13.20 25.58
N GLU A 105 20.10 -13.29 24.79
CA GLU A 105 21.37 -12.60 25.06
C GLU A 105 21.29 -11.07 25.00
N PHE A 106 20.23 -10.52 24.40
CA PHE A 106 20.02 -9.07 24.28
C PHE A 106 18.94 -8.51 25.22
N ALA A 107 18.37 -9.33 26.11
CA ALA A 107 17.24 -8.94 26.95
C ALA A 107 17.45 -7.60 27.70
N ASP A 108 18.67 -7.34 28.18
CA ASP A 108 19.02 -6.11 28.93
C ASP A 108 19.22 -4.86 28.04
N ARG A 109 19.32 -5.05 26.72
CA ARG A 109 19.58 -3.99 25.73
C ARG A 109 18.40 -3.77 24.78
N THR A 110 17.43 -4.69 24.79
CA THR A 110 16.23 -4.61 23.98
C THR A 110 15.35 -3.45 24.45
N LEU A 111 14.94 -2.61 23.49
CA LEU A 111 14.08 -1.47 23.76
C LEU A 111 12.61 -1.89 23.81
N PHE A 112 11.99 -1.65 24.96
CA PHE A 112 10.55 -1.78 25.15
C PHE A 112 9.91 -0.41 25.30
N VAL A 113 8.81 -0.20 24.57
CA VAL A 113 8.01 1.02 24.64
C VAL A 113 6.58 0.60 24.90
N LEU A 114 6.00 1.06 26.00
CA LEU A 114 4.67 0.64 26.48
C LEU A 114 4.55 -0.89 26.66
N GLY A 115 5.63 -1.55 27.05
CA GLY A 115 5.69 -3.00 27.23
C GLY A 115 5.78 -3.81 25.93
N LEU A 116 5.87 -3.15 24.77
CA LEU A 116 6.03 -3.79 23.47
C LEU A 116 7.48 -3.66 22.98
N HIS A 117 7.98 -4.72 22.34
CA HIS A 117 9.24 -4.66 21.61
C HIS A 117 9.18 -3.52 20.58
N GLY A 118 10.25 -2.72 20.46
CA GLY A 118 10.27 -1.54 19.59
C GLY A 118 9.84 -1.84 18.14
N GLN A 119 10.26 -2.98 17.60
CA GLN A 119 9.87 -3.42 16.25
C GLN A 119 8.37 -3.72 16.14
N VAL A 120 7.76 -4.32 17.17
CA VAL A 120 6.31 -4.61 17.20
C VAL A 120 5.51 -3.32 17.30
N LEU A 121 5.93 -2.39 18.17
CA LEU A 121 5.28 -1.09 18.24
C LEU A 121 5.35 -0.34 16.91
N MET A 122 6.51 -0.34 16.24
CA MET A 122 6.68 0.26 14.93
C MET A 122 5.71 -0.37 13.91
N ALA A 123 5.63 -1.70 13.87
CA ALA A 123 4.70 -2.41 12.98
C ALA A 123 3.25 -1.96 13.20
N LEU A 124 2.80 -1.88 14.46
CA LEU A 124 1.45 -1.43 14.79
C LEU A 124 1.20 0.02 14.37
N VAL A 125 2.14 0.93 14.64
CA VAL A 125 2.02 2.35 14.25
C VAL A 125 1.91 2.51 12.74
N LEU A 126 2.77 1.82 11.98
CA LEU A 126 2.79 1.92 10.52
C LEU A 126 1.54 1.28 9.90
N LEU A 127 1.07 0.14 10.42
CA LEU A 127 -0.17 -0.48 9.99
C LEU A 127 -1.38 0.41 10.26
N MET A 128 -1.45 1.03 11.44
CA MET A 128 -2.51 1.99 11.75
C MET A 128 -2.46 3.22 10.84
N ALA A 129 -1.28 3.76 10.56
CA ALA A 129 -1.10 4.87 9.63
C ALA A 129 -1.58 4.51 8.21
N LEU A 130 -1.23 3.32 7.71
CA LEU A 130 -1.70 2.81 6.41
C LEU A 130 -3.22 2.60 6.40
N LEU A 131 -3.80 2.04 7.45
CA LEU A 131 -5.24 1.83 7.57
C LEU A 131 -6.01 3.16 7.54
N VAL A 132 -5.56 4.14 8.32
CA VAL A 132 -6.16 5.49 8.34
C VAL A 132 -6.01 6.17 6.98
N ALA A 133 -4.83 6.11 6.36
CA ALA A 133 -4.60 6.70 5.04
C ALA A 133 -5.47 6.05 3.96
N ALA A 134 -5.61 4.72 3.99
CA ALA A 134 -6.46 3.96 3.08
C ALA A 134 -7.94 4.33 3.26
N ALA A 135 -8.42 4.40 4.50
CA ALA A 135 -9.80 4.80 4.82
C ALA A 135 -10.11 6.24 4.40
N ALA A 136 -9.14 7.15 4.57
CA ALA A 136 -9.26 8.55 4.19
C ALA A 136 -9.08 8.80 2.67
N THR A 137 -8.73 7.78 1.88
CA THR A 137 -8.54 7.95 0.43
C THR A 137 -9.91 8.16 -0.25
N PRO A 138 -10.17 9.33 -0.86
CA PRO A 138 -11.49 9.68 -1.38
C PRO A 138 -12.02 8.68 -2.40
N ARG A 139 -13.33 8.41 -2.36
CA ARG A 139 -14.04 7.73 -3.45
C ARG A 139 -14.17 8.72 -4.61
N ALA A 140 -14.00 8.27 -5.85
CA ALA A 140 -14.43 9.07 -6.99
C ALA A 140 -15.94 9.36 -6.84
N PRO A 141 -16.43 10.56 -7.21
CA PRO A 141 -17.86 10.79 -7.29
C PRO A 141 -18.47 9.71 -8.17
N ALA A 142 -19.49 9.01 -7.68
CA ALA A 142 -20.32 8.19 -8.55
C ALA A 142 -20.88 9.12 -9.62
N ASP A 143 -20.77 8.74 -10.89
CA ASP A 143 -21.29 9.49 -12.04
C ASP A 143 -22.79 9.76 -11.84
N SER A 144 -23.11 10.87 -11.19
CA SER A 144 -24.47 11.39 -11.03
C SER A 144 -24.81 12.22 -12.26
N THR A 145 -24.69 11.61 -13.44
CA THR A 145 -25.18 12.18 -14.70
C THR A 145 -25.64 11.07 -15.64
N ALA A 146 -26.51 10.17 -15.18
CA ALA A 146 -27.53 9.65 -16.08
C ALA A 146 -28.59 10.75 -16.22
N ARG A 147 -28.43 11.63 -17.21
CA ARG A 147 -29.43 12.65 -17.56
C ARG A 147 -30.79 11.97 -17.80
N PRO A 148 -31.89 12.50 -17.26
CA PRO A 148 -33.22 12.04 -17.61
C PRO A 148 -33.57 12.48 -19.04
N GLY A 149 -34.00 11.51 -19.86
CA GLY A 149 -34.97 11.70 -20.95
C GLY A 149 -34.56 12.55 -22.16
N THR A 150 -34.02 11.91 -23.19
CA THR A 150 -34.44 12.22 -24.56
C THR A 150 -35.40 11.13 -25.01
N SER A 151 -36.66 11.27 -24.59
CA SER A 151 -37.80 10.63 -25.25
C SER A 151 -38.11 11.43 -26.51
N LEU A 152 -37.66 10.93 -27.67
CA LEU A 152 -38.21 11.36 -28.95
C LEU A 152 -39.49 10.53 -29.17
N ALA A 153 -40.62 11.23 -29.16
CA ALA A 153 -41.96 10.71 -29.41
C ALA A 153 -42.10 10.22 -30.88
N PRO A 154 -43.15 9.42 -31.18
CA PRO A 154 -43.25 8.66 -32.42
C PRO A 154 -43.76 9.49 -33.60
N ASN A 155 -43.23 9.19 -34.79
CA ASN A 155 -43.69 9.74 -36.06
C ASN A 155 -45.04 9.12 -36.45
N SER A 156 -46.14 9.80 -36.12
CA SER A 156 -47.47 9.52 -36.67
C SER A 156 -47.64 10.30 -37.98
N GLY A 157 -47.91 9.58 -39.06
CA GLY A 157 -47.92 10.11 -40.42
C GLY A 157 -49.05 11.09 -40.72
N GLU A 158 -48.83 11.83 -41.81
CA GLU A 158 -49.88 12.50 -42.58
C GLU A 158 -49.69 12.13 -44.05
N THR A 159 -50.74 11.53 -44.60
CA THR A 159 -50.92 11.15 -46.01
C THR A 159 -51.55 12.28 -46.81
N SER A 160 -51.12 12.38 -48.07
CA SER A 160 -51.86 12.83 -49.26
C SER A 160 -52.14 14.31 -49.47
N THR A 161 -51.52 14.86 -50.53
CA THR A 161 -52.32 15.38 -51.67
C THR A 161 -51.53 15.35 -52.98
N VAL A 162 -52.25 14.89 -54.00
CA VAL A 162 -51.95 14.80 -55.42
C VAL A 162 -51.81 16.20 -56.03
N GLU A 163 -50.80 16.44 -56.88
CA GLU A 163 -50.99 17.30 -58.04
C GLU A 163 -50.16 16.83 -59.24
N GLN A 164 -50.87 16.71 -60.36
CA GLN A 164 -50.47 16.18 -61.64
C GLN A 164 -50.35 17.35 -62.62
N THR A 165 -49.16 17.61 -63.15
CA THR A 165 -48.90 18.40 -64.37
C THR A 165 -47.41 18.24 -64.68
N GLY A 166 -46.90 17.92 -65.86
CA GLY A 166 -47.45 17.93 -67.20
C GLY A 166 -46.39 18.53 -68.14
N SER A 167 -45.84 17.71 -69.03
CA SER A 167 -45.43 18.07 -70.40
C SER A 167 -44.17 18.92 -70.67
N ARG A 168 -43.24 18.29 -71.41
CA ARG A 168 -42.40 18.79 -72.52
C ARG A 168 -41.36 19.90 -72.24
N ARG A 169 -40.09 19.56 -72.45
CA ARG A 169 -39.35 19.80 -73.71
C ARG A 169 -38.06 18.99 -73.73
#